data_AF-A0A1F8U2G2-F1
#
_entry.id   AF-A0A1F8U2G2-F1
#
_cell.length_a   1.000
_cell.length_b   1.000
_cell.length_c   1.000
_cell.angle_alpha   90.00
_cell.angle_beta   90.00
_cell.angle_gamma   90.00
#
_symmetry.space_group_name_H-M   'P 1'
#
loop_
_entity.id
_entity.type
_entity.pdbx_description
1 polymer ?
#
loop_
_entity_poly.entity_id
_entity_poly.type
_entity_poly.pdbx_seq_one_letter_code
_entity_poly.pdbx_strand_id
1 'polypeptide(L)'
;MKDWINNLAKRNNLVANTLLQNYMMERFLERVAVYPYKDNFILKGGFLIAAMVGIDLRSTLDMDTTIKGLLVDKDTIEKMINEILSIDIGDTVTFPMKSIKNIHDVSEYE
;
A
#
# COMPACT_ATOMS: atom_id res chain seq x y z
N MET A 1 -1.30 -7.74 18.93
CA MET A 1 -0.79 -6.79 17.92
C MET A 1 -0.62 -5.38 18.48
N LYS A 2 -1.69 -4.70 18.93
CA LYS A 2 -1.63 -3.30 19.42
C LYS A 2 -0.62 -3.09 20.55
N ASP A 3 -0.60 -3.96 21.57
CA ASP A 3 0.35 -3.84 22.68
C ASP A 3 1.80 -4.11 22.26
N TRP A 4 2.00 -5.01 21.30
CA TRP A 4 3.31 -5.28 20.71
C TRP A 4 3.83 -4.06 19.96
N ILE A 5 2.99 -3.42 19.13
CA ILE A 5 3.32 -2.17 18.41
C ILE A 5 3.64 -1.05 19.40
N ASN A 6 2.84 -0.87 20.44
CA ASN A 6 3.08 0.14 21.47
C ASN A 6 4.41 -0.07 22.21
N ASN A 7 4.74 -1.32 22.53
CA ASN A 7 5.98 -1.67 23.20
C ASN A 7 7.20 -1.49 22.28
N LEU A 8 7.08 -1.87 21.00
CA LEU A 8 8.14 -1.69 20.01
C LEU A 8 8.40 -0.21 19.72
N ALA A 9 7.33 0.58 19.59
CA ALA A 9 7.41 2.02 19.39
C ALA A 9 8.12 2.72 20.55
N LYS A 10 7.76 2.38 21.81
CA LYS A 10 8.43 2.89 23.02
C LYS A 10 9.92 2.54 23.06
N ARG A 11 10.30 1.32 22.67
CA ARG A 11 11.70 0.88 22.67
C ARG A 11 12.56 1.61 21.63
N ASN A 12 11.98 1.95 20.47
CA ASN A 12 12.69 2.57 19.36
C ASN A 12 12.46 4.09 19.25
N ASN A 13 11.81 4.71 20.24
CA ASN A 13 11.43 6.12 20.22
C ASN A 13 10.63 6.53 18.97
N LEU A 14 9.78 5.62 18.47
CA LEU A 14 8.94 5.82 17.29
C LEU A 14 7.52 6.21 17.70
N VAL A 15 6.81 6.87 16.78
CA VAL A 15 5.37 7.12 16.92
C VAL A 15 4.62 5.81 16.60
N ALA A 16 3.90 5.26 17.58
CA ALA A 16 3.20 3.97 17.45
C ALA A 16 2.24 3.90 16.26
N ASN A 17 1.58 5.01 15.92
CA ASN A 17 0.70 5.09 14.75
C ASN A 17 1.47 4.94 13.44
N THR A 18 2.67 5.52 13.32
CA THR A 18 3.52 5.37 12.12
C THR A 18 3.96 3.92 11.95
N LEU A 19 4.32 3.26 13.05
CA LEU A 19 4.67 1.84 13.02
C LEU A 19 3.49 0.97 12.57
N LEU A 20 2.28 1.23 13.07
CA LEU A 20 1.07 0.53 12.63
C LEU A 20 0.77 0.80 11.15
N GLN A 21 0.92 2.04 10.68
CA GLN A 21 0.70 2.40 9.29
C GLN A 21 1.68 1.69 8.36
N ASN A 22 2.98 1.72 8.67
CA ASN A 22 4.00 1.02 7.90
C ASN A 22 3.72 -0.47 7.83
N TYR A 23 3.36 -1.08 8.96
CA TYR A 23 2.95 -2.48 9.00
C TYR A 23 1.78 -2.76 8.04
N MET A 24 0.72 -1.95 8.08
CA MET A 24 -0.44 -2.14 7.20
C MET A 24 -0.08 -1.96 5.72
N MET A 25 0.82 -1.04 5.38
CA MET A 25 1.32 -0.87 4.01
C MET A 25 2.13 -2.09 3.55
N GLU A 26 2.99 -2.63 4.41
CA GLU A 26 3.71 -3.86 4.11
C GLU A 26 2.77 -5.06 3.92
N ARG A 27 1.71 -5.17 4.73
CA ARG A 27 0.69 -6.23 4.57
C ARG A 27 -0.05 -6.13 3.24
N PHE A 28 -0.32 -4.92 2.76
CA PHE A 28 -0.88 -4.72 1.42
C PHE A 28 0.15 -5.09 0.33
N LEU A 29 1.40 -4.63 0.46
CA LEU A 29 2.46 -4.93 -0.51
C LEU A 29 2.77 -6.42 -0.62
N GLU A 30 2.69 -7.16 0.47
CA GLU A 30 2.89 -8.60 0.46
C GLU A 30 1.79 -9.31 -0.34
N ARG A 31 0.54 -8.83 -0.27
CA ARG A 31 -0.56 -9.30 -1.14
C ARG A 31 -0.29 -8.96 -2.61
N VAL A 32 0.19 -7.75 -2.91
CA VAL A 32 0.61 -7.39 -4.28
C VAL A 32 1.73 -8.31 -4.77
N ALA A 33 2.70 -8.65 -3.92
CA ALA A 33 3.87 -9.46 -4.29
C ALA A 33 3.53 -10.92 -4.66
N VAL A 34 2.37 -11.43 -4.22
CA VAL A 34 1.88 -12.78 -4.55
C VAL A 34 0.70 -12.77 -5.53
N TYR A 35 0.23 -11.59 -5.94
CA TYR A 35 -0.85 -11.44 -6.91
C TYR A 35 -0.39 -11.88 -8.32
N PRO A 36 -1.24 -12.55 -9.14
CA PRO A 36 -0.84 -13.04 -10.46
C PRO A 36 -0.29 -11.98 -11.42
N TYR A 37 -0.70 -10.72 -11.28
CA TYR A 37 -0.25 -9.60 -12.11
C TYR A 37 0.72 -8.66 -11.38
N LYS A 38 1.46 -9.17 -10.39
CA LYS A 38 2.42 -8.38 -9.61
C LYS A 38 3.44 -7.60 -10.46
N ASP A 39 3.89 -8.18 -11.59
CA ASP A 39 4.90 -7.56 -12.46
C ASP A 39 4.33 -6.37 -13.27
N ASN A 40 3.00 -6.22 -13.27
CA ASN A 40 2.31 -5.05 -13.79
C ASN A 40 2.31 -3.89 -12.78
N PHE A 41 2.62 -4.12 -11.50
CA PHE A 41 2.69 -3.10 -10.45
C PHE A 41 4.13 -2.65 -10.20
N ILE A 42 4.41 -1.38 -10.50
CA ILE A 42 5.71 -0.76 -10.24
C ILE A 42 5.57 0.14 -9.02
N LEU A 43 6.13 -0.29 -7.88
CA LEU A 43 6.24 0.53 -6.67
C LEU A 43 7.23 1.69 -6.90
N LYS A 44 6.86 2.90 -6.47
CA LYS A 44 7.68 4.11 -6.61
C LYS A 44 7.41 5.07 -5.45
N GLY A 45 7.98 6.27 -5.54
CA GLY A 45 7.69 7.37 -4.61
C GLY A 45 8.40 7.23 -3.27
N GLY A 46 7.95 8.03 -2.29
CA GLY A 46 8.62 8.17 -1.00
C GLY A 46 8.59 6.90 -0.15
N PHE A 47 7.55 6.08 -0.28
CA PHE A 47 7.45 4.81 0.44
C PHE A 47 8.60 3.85 0.06
N LEU A 48 8.92 3.73 -1.23
CA LEU A 48 10.05 2.91 -1.70
C LEU A 48 11.39 3.44 -1.16
N ILE A 49 11.62 4.75 -1.24
CA ILE A 49 12.86 5.37 -0.76
C ILE A 49 13.03 5.16 0.75
N ALA A 50 11.95 5.31 1.52
CA ALA A 50 11.96 5.07 2.96
C ALA A 50 12.31 3.60 3.27
N ALA A 51 11.71 2.64 2.56
CA ALA A 51 12.00 1.22 2.72
C ALA A 51 13.45 0.86 2.36
N MET A 52 14.05 1.52 1.36
CA MET A 52 15.43 1.24 0.92
C MET A 52 16.50 1.84 1.82
N VAL A 53 16.30 3.06 2.33
CA VAL A 53 17.36 3.83 3.02
C VAL A 53 17.15 3.84 4.53
N GLY A 54 16.02 3.35 5.04
CA GLY A 54 15.76 3.22 6.48
C GLY A 54 15.68 4.58 7.19
N ILE A 55 15.36 5.64 6.45
CA ILE A 55 15.28 6.99 7.02
C ILE A 55 13.93 7.15 7.70
N ASP A 56 13.95 7.37 9.03
CA ASP A 56 12.81 7.78 9.87
C ASP A 56 12.25 9.18 9.51
N LEU A 57 12.51 9.66 8.30
CA LEU A 57 12.13 10.98 7.82
C LEU A 57 10.67 10.96 7.35
N ARG A 58 9.78 11.54 8.17
CA ARG A 58 8.46 12.07 7.80
C ARG A 58 7.71 11.23 6.76
N SER A 59 7.15 10.12 7.25
CA SER A 59 5.91 9.46 6.81
C SER A 59 5.29 9.99 5.50
N THR A 60 5.69 9.44 4.35
CA THR A 60 4.74 9.38 3.24
C THR A 60 3.70 8.33 3.63
N LEU A 61 2.49 8.78 3.98
CA LEU A 61 1.36 7.91 4.33
C LEU A 61 0.75 7.22 3.12
N ASP A 62 1.21 7.59 1.93
CA ASP A 62 0.71 7.09 0.67
C ASP A 62 1.76 6.18 0.03
N MET A 63 1.27 5.22 -0.74
CA MET A 63 2.06 4.31 -1.53
C MET A 63 1.73 4.57 -3.00
N ASP A 64 2.75 4.97 -3.76
CA ASP A 64 2.61 5.26 -5.17
C ASP A 64 2.95 4.03 -6.00
N THR A 65 2.04 3.64 -6.89
CA THR A 65 2.27 2.54 -7.84
C THR A 65 1.95 2.98 -9.26
N THR A 66 2.72 2.52 -10.22
CA THR A 66 2.37 2.59 -11.66
C THR A 66 1.93 1.22 -12.14
N ILE A 67 0.76 1.16 -12.78
CA ILE A 67 0.26 -0.05 -13.42
C ILE A 67 0.64 -0.01 -14.91
N LYS A 68 1.27 -1.08 -15.41
CA LYS A 68 1.72 -1.21 -16.81
C LYS A 68 1.03 -2.39 -17.48
N GLY A 69 0.65 -2.23 -18.75
CA GLY A 69 0.17 -3.35 -19.59
C GLY A 69 -1.21 -3.88 -19.22
N LEU A 70 -1.97 -3.14 -18.40
CA LEU A 70 -3.36 -3.41 -18.05
C LEU A 70 -4.18 -2.17 -18.37
N LEU A 71 -5.46 -2.37 -18.69
CA LEU A 71 -6.42 -1.28 -18.81
C LEU A 71 -6.60 -0.62 -17.43
N VAL A 72 -6.49 0.70 -17.36
CA VAL A 72 -6.59 1.47 -16.11
C VAL A 72 -7.85 2.31 -16.15
N ASP A 73 -9.00 1.64 -16.11
CA ASP A 73 -10.29 2.28 -15.85
C ASP A 73 -10.75 1.96 -14.41
N LYS A 74 -11.79 2.66 -13.95
CA LYS A 74 -12.28 2.54 -12.58
C LYS A 74 -12.70 1.11 -12.22
N ASP A 75 -13.43 0.42 -13.10
CA ASP A 75 -13.99 -0.91 -12.81
C ASP A 75 -12.87 -1.95 -12.78
N THR A 76 -11.92 -1.85 -13.71
CA THR A 76 -10.74 -2.72 -13.74
C THR A 76 -9.88 -2.54 -12.48
N ILE A 77 -9.66 -1.29 -12.05
CA ILE A 77 -8.89 -1.01 -10.84
C ILE A 77 -9.62 -1.46 -9.58
N GLU A 78 -10.93 -1.23 -9.49
CA GLU A 78 -11.75 -1.69 -8.36
C GLU A 78 -11.69 -3.21 -8.22
N LYS A 79 -11.87 -3.93 -9.33
CA LYS A 79 -11.74 -5.39 -9.35
C LYS A 79 -10.35 -5.85 -8.91
N MET A 80 -9.31 -5.27 -9.50
CA MET A 80 -7.92 -5.63 -9.23
C MET A 80 -7.53 -5.40 -7.76
N ILE A 81 -7.92 -4.25 -7.20
CA ILE A 81 -7.67 -3.95 -5.78
C ILE A 81 -8.44 -4.94 -4.89
N ASN A 82 -9.73 -5.19 -5.15
CA ASN A 82 -10.49 -6.16 -4.35
C ASN A 82 -9.89 -7.58 -4.40
N GLU A 83 -9.43 -8.02 -5.57
CA GLU A 83 -8.73 -9.30 -5.72
C GLU A 83 -7.46 -9.32 -4.85
N ILE A 84 -6.61 -8.30 -4.92
CA ILE A 84 -5.42 -8.18 -4.06
C ILE A 84 -5.79 -8.21 -2.57
N LEU A 85 -6.81 -7.44 -2.15
CA LEU A 85 -7.23 -7.35 -0.75
C LEU A 85 -7.78 -8.68 -0.21
N SER A 86 -8.36 -9.52 -1.08
CA SER A 86 -8.91 -10.83 -0.74
C SER A 86 -7.86 -11.92 -0.52
N ILE A 87 -6.60 -11.67 -0.91
CA ILE A 87 -5.52 -12.64 -0.75
C ILE A 87 -5.25 -12.83 0.74
N ASP A 88 -5.39 -14.07 1.20
CA ASP A 88 -4.96 -14.46 2.53
C ASP A 88 -3.46 -14.79 2.51
N ILE A 89 -2.70 -14.04 3.31
CA ILE A 89 -1.26 -14.27 3.52
C ILE A 89 -0.98 -14.78 4.94
N GLY A 90 -2.01 -15.19 5.70
CA GLY A 90 -1.87 -15.71 7.06
C GLY A 90 -1.57 -14.64 8.12
N ASP A 91 -1.80 -13.36 7.82
CA ASP A 91 -1.51 -12.23 8.71
C ASP A 91 -2.70 -11.77 9.56
N THR A 92 -3.88 -12.40 9.40
CA THR A 92 -5.15 -12.06 10.07
C THR A 92 -5.69 -10.66 9.77
N VAL A 93 -5.12 -9.95 8.80
CA VAL A 93 -5.54 -8.60 8.42
C VAL A 93 -6.61 -8.67 7.35
N THR A 94 -7.66 -7.86 7.51
CA THR A 94 -8.71 -7.66 6.50
C THR A 94 -8.77 -6.19 6.09
N PHE A 95 -8.86 -5.97 4.77
CA PHE A 95 -8.92 -4.63 4.19
C PHE A 95 -10.27 -4.41 3.51
N PRO A 96 -11.13 -3.53 4.03
CA PRO A 96 -12.29 -3.06 3.29
C PRO A 96 -11.90 -1.90 2.37
N MET A 97 -12.17 -2.05 1.08
CA MET A 97 -12.06 -0.95 0.14
C MET A 97 -13.18 0.07 0.38
N LYS A 98 -12.84 1.35 0.54
CA LYS A 98 -13.83 2.41 0.84
C LYS A 98 -14.31 3.17 -0.40
N SER A 99 -13.40 3.56 -1.29
CA SER A 99 -13.73 4.33 -2.49
C SER A 99 -12.53 4.39 -3.45
N ILE A 100 -12.80 4.48 -4.75
CA ILE A 100 -11.84 4.99 -5.76
C ILE A 100 -12.29 6.37 -6.21
N LYS A 101 -11.32 7.26 -6.40
CA LYS A 101 -11.52 8.58 -6.99
C LYS A 101 -10.47 8.79 -8.07
N ASN A 102 -10.90 9.32 -9.21
CA ASN A 102 -9.96 9.90 -10.15
C ASN A 102 -9.43 11.21 -9.55
N ILE A 103 -8.12 11.40 -9.55
CA ILE A 103 -7.44 12.59 -9.03
C ILE A 103 -6.91 13.51 -10.14
N HIS A 104 -6.98 13.05 -11.39
CA HIS A 104 -6.70 13.88 -12.55
C HIS A 104 -8.04 14.34 -13.14
N ASP A 105 -8.17 15.64 -13.38
CA ASP A 105 -9.21 16.12 -14.28
C ASP A 105 -9.00 15.46 -15.63
N VAL A 106 -10.09 14.98 -16.24
CA VAL A 106 -10.10 14.48 -17.61
C VAL A 106 -9.90 15.70 -18.53
N SER A 107 -8.71 16.29 -18.53
CA SER A 107 -8.32 17.18 -19.63
C SER A 107 -8.08 16.26 -20.81
N GLU A 108 -9.05 16.28 -21.73
CA GLU A 108 -8.99 15.82 -23.12
C GLU A 108 -7.55 15.53 -23.58
N TYR A 109 -7.18 14.27 -23.57
CA TYR A 109 -6.26 13.77 -24.56
C TYR A 109 -7.10 12.87 -25.46
N GLU A 110 -7.54 13.48 -26.57
CA GLU A 110 -8.14 12.81 -27.73
C GLU A 110 -7.33 11.57 -28.17
#